data_AF-A0A661MGA1-F1
#
_entry.id   AF-A0A661MGA1-F1
#
_cell.length_a   1.000
_cell.length_b   1.000
_cell.length_c   1.000
_cell.angle_alpha   90.00
_cell.angle_beta   90.00
_cell.angle_gamma   90.00
#
_symmetry.space_group_name_H-M   'P 1'
#
loop_
_entity.id
_entity.type
_entity.pdbx_description
1 polymer ?
#
loop_
_entity_poly.entity_id
_entity_poly.type
_entity_poly.pdbx_seq_one_letter_code
_entity_poly.pdbx_strand_id
1 'polypeptide(L)'
;PRYNIMVDAHFMAEMCAGILVAAADFQRFDGGLTLDVSEGSETCEGMGGRTMTTRAGEIVLRDEKEIVCVLCQGADEKTRVTERTQDVLFYAYAVPGIDAQHLETGLALAGEAVSRFGGGACREVRIF
;
A
#
# COMPACT_ATOMS: atom_id res chain seq x y z
N PRO A 1 -9.09 16.57 2.93
CA PRO A 1 -9.65 15.98 4.17
C PRO A 1 -8.48 15.67 5.12
N ARG A 2 -8.71 15.58 6.44
CA ARG A 2 -7.69 15.15 7.41
C ARG A 2 -8.14 13.81 8.00
N TYR A 3 -7.29 12.81 7.98
CA TYR A 3 -7.59 11.47 8.48
C TYR A 3 -6.76 11.19 9.74
N ASN A 4 -5.69 10.43 9.61
CA ASN A 4 -4.71 10.16 10.66
C ASN A 4 -3.30 10.37 10.08
N ILE A 5 -2.27 10.35 10.93
CA ILE A 5 -0.91 10.67 10.47
C ILE A 5 -0.38 9.71 9.40
N MET A 6 -0.74 8.43 9.43
CA MET A 6 -0.27 7.44 8.44
C MET A 6 -0.93 7.66 7.08
N VAL A 7 -2.24 7.93 7.10
CA VAL A 7 -3.02 8.21 5.89
C VAL A 7 -2.65 9.57 5.32
N ASP A 8 -2.51 10.60 6.14
CA ASP A 8 -2.14 11.92 5.65
C ASP A 8 -0.68 11.93 5.13
N ALA A 9 0.23 11.17 5.76
CA ALA A 9 1.61 11.04 5.33
C ALA A 9 1.77 10.36 3.96
N HIS A 10 1.05 9.26 3.68
CA HIS A 10 1.17 8.62 2.37
C HIS A 10 0.70 9.55 1.26
N PHE A 11 -0.45 10.24 1.41
CA PHE A 11 -0.92 11.18 0.41
C PHE A 11 0.07 12.32 0.16
N MET A 12 0.68 12.86 1.22
CA MET A 12 1.72 13.88 1.06
C MET A 12 2.93 13.34 0.31
N ALA A 13 3.35 12.11 0.59
CA ALA A 13 4.44 11.47 -0.12
C ALA A 13 4.11 11.26 -1.61
N GLU A 14 2.89 10.82 -1.92
CA GLU A 14 2.44 10.65 -3.32
C GLU A 14 2.50 11.95 -4.10
N MET A 15 1.97 13.03 -3.52
CA MET A 15 1.97 14.35 -4.17
C MET A 15 3.38 14.92 -4.37
N CYS A 16 4.29 14.66 -3.43
CA CYS A 16 5.67 15.14 -3.53
C CYS A 16 6.53 14.32 -4.51
N ALA A 17 6.35 13.00 -4.52
CA ALA A 17 7.17 12.10 -5.32
C ALA A 17 6.61 11.83 -6.72
N GLY A 18 5.31 12.07 -6.94
CA GLY A 18 4.65 11.79 -8.21
C GLY A 18 4.44 10.28 -8.47
N ILE A 19 4.40 9.47 -7.42
CA ILE A 19 4.15 8.02 -7.48
C ILE A 19 3.08 7.63 -6.46
N LEU A 20 2.26 6.62 -6.77
CA LEU A 20 1.28 6.11 -5.82
C LEU A 20 1.97 5.26 -4.74
N VAL A 21 1.61 5.52 -3.48
CA VAL A 21 2.16 4.90 -2.28
C VAL A 21 0.98 4.37 -1.47
N ALA A 22 0.83 3.05 -1.40
CA ALA A 22 -0.18 2.44 -0.57
C ALA A 22 0.26 2.40 0.91
N ALA A 23 -0.72 2.45 1.80
CA ALA A 23 -0.53 2.29 3.24
C ALA A 23 -1.43 1.16 3.75
N ALA A 24 -0.84 0.16 4.41
CA ALA A 24 -1.56 -0.99 4.96
C ALA A 24 -1.14 -1.28 6.41
N ASP A 25 -2.07 -1.80 7.21
CA ASP A 25 -1.80 -2.30 8.55
C ASP A 25 -0.98 -3.59 8.45
N PHE A 26 0.29 -3.50 8.83
CA PHE A 26 1.26 -4.58 8.64
C PHE A 26 0.91 -5.83 9.46
N GLN A 27 0.26 -5.66 10.62
CA GLN A 27 -0.11 -6.78 11.49
C GLN A 27 -1.30 -7.59 10.98
N ARG A 28 -1.93 -7.14 9.88
CA ARG A 28 -3.11 -7.79 9.29
C ARG A 28 -2.78 -8.75 8.15
N PHE A 29 -1.55 -8.77 7.65
CA PHE A 29 -1.14 -9.70 6.60
C PHE A 29 -0.96 -11.12 7.14
N ASP A 30 -1.34 -12.09 6.33
CA ASP A 30 -1.06 -13.50 6.59
C ASP A 30 0.19 -13.94 5.82
N GLY A 31 1.32 -14.05 6.53
CA GLY A 31 2.56 -14.58 5.95
C GLY A 31 3.25 -13.63 4.98
N GLY A 32 3.86 -14.19 3.93
CA GLY A 32 4.59 -13.44 2.91
C GLY A 32 3.69 -12.72 1.90
N LEU A 33 4.22 -11.65 1.29
CA LEU A 33 3.55 -10.91 0.22
C LEU A 33 4.09 -11.32 -1.15
N THR A 34 3.18 -11.53 -2.10
CA THR A 34 3.50 -11.88 -3.48
C THR A 34 2.84 -10.89 -4.44
N LEU A 35 3.64 -10.30 -5.34
CA LEU A 35 3.14 -9.56 -6.49
C LEU A 35 2.80 -10.55 -7.61
N ASP A 36 1.58 -10.51 -8.08
CA ASP A 36 1.04 -11.50 -9.01
C ASP A 36 0.13 -10.87 -10.08
N VAL A 37 -0.21 -11.65 -11.10
CA VAL A 37 -1.13 -11.25 -12.18
C VAL A 37 -2.36 -12.17 -12.14
N SER A 38 -3.53 -11.58 -11.94
CA SER A 38 -4.78 -12.32 -11.84
C SER A 38 -5.18 -12.98 -13.17
N GLU A 39 -5.69 -14.21 -13.11
CA GLU A 39 -6.36 -14.87 -14.24
C GLU A 39 -7.82 -14.38 -14.44
N GLY A 40 -8.31 -13.53 -13.52
CA GLY A 40 -9.64 -12.93 -13.53
C GLY A 40 -10.67 -13.66 -12.67
N SER A 41 -11.80 -12.99 -12.44
CA SER A 41 -12.94 -13.48 -11.65
C SER A 41 -12.66 -13.80 -10.18
N GLU A 42 -11.52 -13.37 -9.66
CA GLU A 42 -11.22 -13.47 -8.23
C GLU A 42 -11.85 -12.28 -7.50
N THR A 43 -12.28 -12.48 -6.26
CA THR A 43 -12.93 -11.44 -5.46
C THR A 43 -12.05 -10.98 -4.32
N CYS A 44 -12.04 -9.67 -4.07
CA CYS A 44 -11.39 -9.05 -2.93
C CYS A 44 -12.39 -8.10 -2.25
N GLU A 45 -12.46 -8.13 -0.93
CA GLU A 45 -13.19 -7.10 -0.18
C GLU A 45 -12.37 -5.81 -0.21
N GLY A 46 -12.82 -4.81 -0.96
CA GLY A 46 -12.17 -3.51 -1.03
C GLY A 46 -12.65 -2.57 0.07
N MET A 47 -11.85 -1.54 0.33
CA MET A 47 -12.17 -0.55 1.36
C MET A 47 -13.56 0.07 1.22
N GLY A 48 -14.24 0.21 2.36
CA GLY A 48 -15.58 0.79 2.46
C GLY A 48 -16.71 -0.17 2.08
N GLY A 49 -16.46 -1.48 2.22
CA GLY A 49 -17.45 -2.53 1.95
C GLY A 49 -17.74 -2.72 0.46
N ARG A 50 -16.82 -2.32 -0.43
CA ARG A 50 -16.94 -2.60 -1.86
C ARG A 50 -16.47 -4.03 -2.14
N THR A 51 -17.06 -4.68 -3.13
CA THR A 51 -16.48 -5.90 -3.70
C THR A 51 -15.70 -5.53 -4.95
N MET A 52 -14.43 -5.92 -4.99
CA MET A 52 -13.59 -5.83 -6.19
C MET A 52 -13.57 -7.21 -6.85
N THR A 53 -13.75 -7.24 -8.17
CA THR A 53 -13.64 -8.47 -8.96
C THR A 53 -12.56 -8.26 -10.00
N THR A 54 -11.56 -9.13 -10.00
CA THR A 54 -10.42 -8.98 -10.89
C THR A 54 -10.77 -9.34 -12.32
N ARG A 55 -10.05 -8.72 -13.26
CA ARG A 55 -10.00 -9.09 -14.67
C ARG A 55 -8.68 -9.79 -14.95
N ALA A 56 -8.68 -10.66 -15.95
CA ALA A 56 -7.46 -11.30 -16.43
C ALA A 56 -6.41 -10.22 -16.80
N GLY A 57 -5.19 -10.37 -16.28
CA GLY A 57 -4.08 -9.43 -16.51
C GLY A 57 -3.98 -8.29 -15.50
N GLU A 58 -4.89 -8.16 -14.54
CA GLU A 58 -4.72 -7.17 -13.47
C GLU A 58 -3.61 -7.58 -12.50
N ILE A 59 -2.78 -6.60 -12.14
CA ILE A 59 -1.74 -6.77 -11.13
C ILE A 59 -2.39 -6.74 -9.75
N VAL A 60 -2.08 -7.74 -8.93
CA VAL A 60 -2.59 -7.89 -7.57
C VAL A 60 -1.46 -8.13 -6.59
N LEU A 61 -1.63 -7.62 -5.38
CA LEU A 61 -0.81 -8.00 -4.23
C LEU A 61 -1.60 -9.03 -3.42
N ARG A 62 -0.95 -10.13 -3.08
CA ARG A 62 -1.53 -11.21 -2.28
C ARG A 62 -0.70 -11.44 -1.05
N ASP A 63 -1.36 -11.76 0.04
CA ASP A 63 -0.71 -12.50 1.13
C ASP A 63 -0.90 -14.01 0.91
N GLU A 64 -0.56 -14.84 1.90
CA GLU A 64 -0.67 -16.30 1.76
C GLU A 64 -2.12 -16.82 1.77
N LYS A 65 -3.12 -15.96 2.03
CA LYS A 65 -4.53 -16.33 2.08
C LYS A 65 -5.37 -15.69 0.99
N GLU A 66 -5.18 -14.40 0.70
CA GLU A 66 -6.08 -13.64 -0.16
C GLU A 66 -5.42 -12.43 -0.83
N ILE A 67 -6.17 -11.80 -1.75
CA ILE A 67 -5.78 -10.54 -2.36
C ILE A 67 -5.92 -9.42 -1.32
N VAL A 68 -4.88 -8.61 -1.18
CA VAL A 68 -4.81 -7.46 -0.27
C VAL A 68 -4.72 -6.13 -1.02
N CYS A 69 -4.49 -6.16 -2.33
CA CYS A 69 -4.61 -4.97 -3.18
C CYS A 69 -4.82 -5.37 -4.63
N VAL A 70 -5.74 -4.71 -5.32
CA VAL A 70 -5.85 -4.77 -6.77
C VAL A 70 -5.34 -3.43 -7.31
N LEU A 71 -4.20 -3.42 -8.01
CA LEU A 71 -3.43 -2.21 -8.28
C LEU A 71 -4.28 -1.06 -8.85
N CYS A 72 -5.18 -1.36 -9.79
CA CYS A 72 -6.01 -0.36 -10.46
C CYS A 72 -7.40 -0.16 -9.82
N GLN A 73 -7.80 -0.98 -8.85
CA GLN A 73 -9.12 -0.89 -8.20
C GLN A 73 -9.04 -0.39 -6.74
N GLY A 74 -7.89 -0.58 -6.08
CA GLY A 74 -7.59 -0.09 -4.75
C GLY A 74 -7.18 -1.17 -3.75
N ALA A 75 -6.96 -0.73 -2.51
CA ALA A 75 -6.60 -1.61 -1.40
C ALA A 75 -7.82 -2.35 -0.81
N ASP A 76 -7.53 -3.45 -0.12
CA ASP A 76 -8.51 -4.27 0.56
C ASP A 76 -9.00 -3.66 1.89
N GLU A 77 -10.09 -4.20 2.44
CA GLU A 77 -10.64 -3.80 3.73
C GLU A 77 -9.90 -4.42 4.92
N LYS A 78 -9.36 -5.65 4.78
CA LYS A 78 -8.70 -6.39 5.87
C LYS A 78 -7.43 -5.68 6.34
N THR A 79 -6.62 -5.14 5.42
CA THR A 79 -5.36 -4.44 5.74
C THR A 79 -5.52 -2.93 5.86
N ARG A 80 -6.75 -2.42 5.87
CA ARG A 80 -7.02 -0.98 6.01
C ARG A 80 -6.41 -0.43 7.30
N VAL A 81 -5.66 0.67 7.17
CA VAL A 81 -5.16 1.43 8.31
C VAL A 81 -6.32 2.00 9.14
N THR A 82 -6.25 1.82 10.45
CA THR A 82 -7.22 2.33 11.42
C THR A 82 -6.53 3.12 12.54
N GLU A 83 -7.29 3.74 13.43
CA GLU A 83 -6.75 4.38 14.65
C GLU A 83 -6.03 3.39 15.58
N ARG A 84 -6.24 2.08 15.39
CA ARG A 84 -5.61 1.02 16.20
C ARG A 84 -4.33 0.47 15.57
N THR A 85 -4.04 0.82 14.33
CA THR A 85 -2.84 0.36 13.61
C THR A 85 -1.60 0.90 14.33
N GLN A 86 -0.63 0.02 14.58
CA GLN A 86 0.64 0.37 15.23
C GLN A 86 1.82 0.22 14.28
N ASP A 87 1.78 -0.78 13.40
CA ASP A 87 2.77 -1.01 12.36
C ASP A 87 2.13 -0.81 11.00
N VAL A 88 2.68 0.10 10.21
CA VAL A 88 2.22 0.40 8.85
C VAL A 88 3.26 -0.05 7.83
N LEU A 89 2.81 -0.70 6.77
CA LEU A 89 3.59 -0.97 5.58
C LEU A 89 3.27 0.06 4.51
N PHE A 90 4.28 0.83 4.12
CA PHE A 90 4.23 1.63 2.90
C PHE A 90 4.84 0.83 1.75
N TYR A 91 4.12 0.75 0.64
CA TYR A 91 4.60 0.08 -0.57
C TYR A 91 4.13 0.84 -1.81
N ALA A 92 4.91 0.76 -2.88
CA ALA A 92 4.66 1.45 -4.13
C ALA A 92 5.06 0.56 -5.30
N TYR A 93 4.38 0.74 -6.43
CA TYR A 93 4.69 0.03 -7.67
C TYR A 93 5.05 1.04 -8.75
N ALA A 94 6.08 0.73 -9.52
CA ALA A 94 6.37 1.43 -10.76
C ALA A 94 6.05 0.54 -11.95
N VAL A 95 5.79 1.17 -13.10
CA VAL A 95 5.71 0.52 -14.40
C VAL A 95 6.98 0.83 -15.20
N PRO A 96 7.31 0.03 -16.24
CA PRO A 96 8.46 0.31 -17.08
C PRO A 96 8.45 1.75 -17.62
N GLY A 97 9.57 2.44 -17.46
CA GLY A 97 9.74 3.84 -17.86
C GLY A 97 9.56 4.87 -16.73
N ILE A 98 9.15 4.45 -15.53
CA ILE A 98 9.18 5.29 -14.33
C ILE A 98 10.51 5.08 -13.60
N ASP A 99 11.21 6.17 -13.27
CA ASP A 99 12.47 6.13 -12.53
C ASP A 99 12.26 5.61 -11.10
N ALA A 100 13.12 4.71 -10.65
CA ALA A 100 13.14 4.19 -9.29
C ALA A 100 13.28 5.30 -8.23
N GLN A 101 13.89 6.43 -8.59
CA GLN A 101 13.99 7.60 -7.70
C GLN A 101 12.62 8.08 -7.20
N HIS A 102 11.55 7.95 -8.00
CA HIS A 102 10.19 8.29 -7.55
C HIS A 102 9.73 7.38 -6.42
N LEU A 103 9.99 6.06 -6.52
CA LEU A 103 9.68 5.09 -5.48
C LEU A 103 10.49 5.38 -4.21
N GLU A 104 11.80 5.61 -4.34
CA GLU A 104 12.69 5.94 -3.22
C GLU A 104 12.18 7.17 -2.48
N THR A 105 11.90 8.23 -3.22
CA THR A 105 11.46 9.51 -2.67
C THR A 105 10.10 9.35 -1.98
N GLY A 106 9.14 8.68 -2.62
CA GLY A 106 7.81 8.47 -2.04
C GLY A 106 7.86 7.66 -0.74
N LEU A 107 8.55 6.52 -0.76
CA LEU A 107 8.65 5.66 0.43
C LEU A 107 9.44 6.33 1.56
N ALA A 108 10.52 7.04 1.24
CA ALA A 108 11.31 7.78 2.23
C ALA A 108 10.48 8.91 2.88
N LEU A 109 9.75 9.71 2.09
CA LEU A 109 8.91 10.78 2.61
C LEU A 109 7.78 10.26 3.51
N ALA A 110 7.12 9.17 3.12
CA ALA A 110 6.08 8.56 3.94
C ALA A 110 6.65 8.05 5.28
N GLY A 111 7.77 7.32 5.23
CA GLY A 111 8.45 6.81 6.41
C GLY A 111 8.97 7.91 7.34
N GLU A 112 9.58 8.97 6.79
CA GLU A 112 10.06 10.11 7.56
C GLU A 112 8.90 10.84 8.23
N ALA A 113 7.83 11.14 7.50
CA ALA A 113 6.67 11.85 8.03
C ALA A 113 6.03 11.09 9.21
N VAL A 114 5.79 9.79 9.07
CA VAL A 114 5.23 8.99 10.17
C VAL A 114 6.20 8.86 11.34
N SER A 115 7.51 8.68 11.09
CA SER A 115 8.49 8.59 12.19
C SER A 115 8.58 9.91 12.96
N ARG A 116 8.66 11.04 12.25
CA ARG A 116 8.84 12.37 12.83
C ARG A 116 7.60 12.85 13.58
N PHE A 117 6.41 12.62 13.04
CA PHE A 117 5.16 13.17 13.59
C PHE A 117 4.30 12.15 14.33
N GLY A 118 4.48 10.85 14.06
CA GLY A 118 3.81 9.75 14.76
C GLY A 118 4.61 9.17 15.93
N GLY A 119 5.88 9.54 16.10
CA GLY A 119 6.73 9.07 17.21
C GLY A 119 7.19 7.61 17.09
N GLY A 120 7.02 7.01 15.91
CA GLY A 120 7.48 5.65 15.59
C GLY A 120 8.90 5.62 15.01
N ALA A 121 9.34 4.43 14.62
CA ALA A 121 10.61 4.23 13.92
C ALA A 121 10.37 3.54 12.57
N CYS A 122 11.03 4.02 11.52
CA CYS A 122 11.10 3.34 10.24
C CYS A 122 12.17 2.25 10.30
N ARG A 123 11.82 1.00 10.00
CA ARG A 123 12.77 -0.11 10.02
C ARG A 123 13.70 -0.10 8.80
N GLU A 124 13.14 -0.01 7.59
CA GLU A 124 13.92 -0.06 6.36
C GLU A 124 13.07 0.38 5.15
N VAL A 125 13.72 0.97 4.15
CA VAL A 125 13.16 1.20 2.81
C VAL A 125 13.96 0.33 1.85
N ARG A 126 13.28 -0.60 1.14
CA ARG A 126 13.90 -1.49 0.15
C ARG A 126 13.20 -1.34 -1.20
N ILE A 127 13.98 -1.40 -2.27
CA ILE A 127 13.52 -1.42 -3.66
C ILE A 127 14.15 -2.62 -4.35
N PHE A 128 13.36 -3.29 -5.17
CA PHE A 128 13.71 -4.52 -5.89
C PHE A 128 13.64 -4.30 -7.40
#